data_AF-A0A352WVF2-F1
#
_entry.id   AF-A0A352WVF2-F1
#
_cell.length_a   1.000
_cell.length_b   1.000
_cell.length_c   1.000
_cell.angle_alpha   90.00
_cell.angle_beta   90.00
_cell.angle_gamma   90.00
#
_symmetry.space_group_name_H-M   'P 1'
#
loop_
_entity.id
_entity.type
_entity.pdbx_description
1 polymer ?
#
loop_
_entity_poly.entity_id
_entity_poly.type
_entity_poly.pdbx_seq_one_letter_code
_entity_poly.pdbx_strand_id
1 'polypeptide(L)' 'RRAHRAGQTAYTPLYTAQDVHKTMELFTSCDYNHTYDVCEGIQIRFLDAGHLLGSASIEIVVTEHNI' A
#
# COMPACT_ATOMS: atom_id res chain seq x y z
N ARG A 1 -16.83 7.63 21.42
CA ARG A 1 -17.83 7.68 22.52
C ARG A 1 -17.37 7.01 23.84
N ARG A 2 -16.36 6.12 23.90
CA ARG A 2 -15.87 5.51 25.18
C ARG A 2 -14.71 6.25 25.89
N ALA A 3 -13.89 7.04 25.18
CA ALA A 3 -12.71 7.70 25.77
C ALA A 3 -13.04 8.89 26.71
N HIS A 4 -14.22 9.50 26.56
CA HIS A 4 -14.56 10.75 27.25
C HIS A 4 -14.81 10.60 28.77
N ARG A 5 -14.92 9.36 29.28
CA ARG A 5 -15.18 9.05 30.70
C ARG A 5 -13.90 8.83 31.52
N ALA A 6 -12.73 8.73 30.89
CA ALA A 6 -11.49 8.32 31.55
C ALA A 6 -10.53 9.48 31.90
N GLY A 7 -10.91 10.74 31.66
CA GLY A 7 -10.04 11.91 31.89
C GLY A 7 -8.78 11.96 31.02
N GLN A 8 -8.63 11.02 30.09
CA GLN A 8 -7.52 10.97 29.14
C GLN A 8 -7.82 11.91 27.97
N THR A 9 -6.80 12.66 27.55
CA THR A 9 -6.85 13.50 26.35
C THR A 9 -7.33 12.65 25.18
N ALA A 10 -8.39 13.11 24.50
CA ALA A 10 -8.92 12.39 23.35
C ALA A 10 -7.80 12.18 22.33
N TYR A 11 -7.58 10.93 21.95
CA TYR A 11 -6.65 10.60 20.88
C TYR A 11 -7.14 11.26 19.59
N THR A 12 -6.33 12.17 19.04
CA THR A 12 -6.57 12.77 17.73
C THR A 12 -5.89 11.91 16.68
N PRO A 13 -6.62 11.36 15.70
CA PRO A 13 -6.02 10.64 14.58
C PRO A 13 -5.04 11.52 13.80
N LEU A 14 -3.98 10.92 13.25
CA LEU A 14 -2.99 11.63 12.41
C LEU A 14 -3.57 12.11 11.07
N TYR A 15 -4.64 11.47 10.60
CA TYR A 15 -5.27 11.75 9.30
C TYR A 15 -6.79 11.83 9.43
N THR A 16 -7.40 12.53 8.49
CA THR A 16 -8.85 12.71 8.38
C THR A 16 -9.45 11.77 7.33
N ALA A 17 -10.78 11.65 7.32
CA ALA A 17 -11.49 10.92 6.28
C ALA A 17 -11.25 11.51 4.87
N GLN A 18 -11.00 12.82 4.78
CA GLN A 18 -10.71 13.47 3.51
C GLN A 18 -9.35 13.02 2.94
N ASP A 19 -8.37 12.77 3.81
CA ASP A 19 -7.05 12.28 3.39
C ASP A 19 -7.18 10.87 2.81
N VAL A 20 -7.97 10.01 3.46
CA VAL A 20 -8.27 8.66 2.95
C VAL A 20 -8.90 8.72 1.55
N HIS A 21 -9.88 9.60 1.34
CA HIS A 21 -10.55 9.72 0.04
C HIS A 21 -9.57 10.12 -1.07
N LYS A 22 -8.71 11.12 -0.82
CA LYS A 22 -7.66 11.54 -1.75
C LYS A 22 -6.64 10.44 -2.03
N THR A 23 -6.29 9.63 -1.03
CA THR A 23 -5.35 8.52 -1.22
C THR A 23 -5.95 7.40 -2.06
N MET A 24 -7.22 7.07 -1.89
CA MET A 24 -7.89 6.02 -2.66
C MET A 24 -7.94 6.33 -4.17
N GLU A 25 -7.98 7.61 -4.56
CA GLU A 25 -7.91 8.03 -5.96
C GLU A 25 -6.57 7.69 -6.63
N LEU A 26 -5.51 7.45 -5.85
CA LEU A 26 -4.18 7.10 -6.34
C LEU A 26 -3.95 5.59 -6.48
N PHE A 27 -4.95 4.76 -6.14
CA PHE A 27 -4.80 3.31 -6.17
C PHE A 27 -4.93 2.76 -7.60
N THR A 28 -4.00 1.89 -7.96
CA THR A 28 -4.04 1.07 -9.18
C THR A 28 -4.14 -0.39 -8.80
N SER A 29 -5.10 -1.12 -9.37
CA SER A 29 -5.22 -2.56 -9.17
C SER A 29 -4.14 -3.32 -9.95
N CYS A 30 -3.51 -4.29 -9.31
CA CYS A 30 -2.51 -5.16 -9.92
C CYS A 30 -2.88 -6.63 -9.68
N ASP A 31 -2.77 -7.44 -10.73
CA ASP A 31 -3.02 -8.86 -10.71
C ASP A 31 -1.78 -9.62 -10.22
N TYR A 32 -2.03 -10.75 -9.56
CA TYR A 32 -0.97 -11.69 -9.21
C TYR A 32 -0.31 -12.28 -10.45
N ASN A 33 0.98 -12.55 -10.35
CA ASN A 33 1.81 -13.14 -11.40
C ASN A 33 1.90 -12.32 -12.70
N HIS A 34 1.39 -11.08 -12.71
CA HIS A 34 1.55 -10.14 -13.79
C HIS A 34 2.74 -9.20 -13.50
N THR A 35 3.57 -8.96 -14.50
CA THR A 35 4.71 -8.04 -14.39
C THR A 35 4.29 -6.65 -14.84
N TYR A 36 4.56 -5.65 -14.02
CA TYR A 36 4.26 -4.24 -14.29
C TYR A 36 5.56 -3.44 -14.37
N ASP A 37 5.73 -2.65 -15.43
CA ASP A 37 6.75 -1.61 -15.50
C ASP A 37 6.28 -0.39 -14.70
N VAL A 38 6.95 -0.08 -13.59
CA VAL A 38 6.57 1.05 -12.72
C VAL A 38 7.35 2.32 -13.04
N CYS A 39 8.59 2.17 -13.48
CA CYS A 39 9.41 3.22 -14.06
C CYS A 39 10.57 2.58 -14.84
N GLU A 40 11.37 3.41 -15.52
CA GLU A 40 12.53 2.95 -16.27
C GLU A 40 13.47 2.12 -15.38
N GLY A 41 13.76 0.89 -15.83
CA GLY A 41 14.64 -0.03 -15.11
C GLY A 41 14.04 -0.69 -13.87
N ILE A 42 12.76 -0.48 -13.54
CA ILE A 42 12.10 -1.14 -12.40
C ILE A 42 10.81 -1.81 -12.84
N GLN A 43 10.77 -3.13 -12.63
CA GLN A 43 9.59 -3.95 -12.80
C GLN A 43 9.17 -4.55 -11.47
N ILE A 44 7.87 -4.76 -11.30
CA ILE A 44 7.33 -5.45 -10.12
C ILE A 44 6.40 -6.59 -10.53
N ARG A 45 6.30 -7.59 -9.67
CA ARG A 45 5.32 -8.68 -9.77
C ARG A 45 4.79 -9.02 -8.39
N PHE A 46 3.47 -9.13 -8.29
CA PHE A 46 2.80 -9.55 -7.05
C PHE A 46 2.69 -11.07 -7.01
N LEU A 47 3.09 -11.67 -5.90
CA LEU A 47 2.99 -13.10 -5.62
C LEU A 47 2.08 -13.30 -4.40
N ASP A 48 1.21 -14.31 -4.44
CA ASP A 48 0.37 -14.62 -3.27
C ASP A 48 1.24 -15.01 -2.07
N ALA A 49 0.97 -14.37 -0.93
CA ALA A 49 1.69 -14.60 0.32
C ALA A 49 0.98 -15.59 1.26
N GLY A 50 -0.28 -15.96 0.98
CA GLY A 50 -1.02 -16.95 1.75
C GLY A 50 -1.35 -16.56 3.21
N HIS A 51 -1.30 -15.28 3.58
CA HIS A 51 -1.55 -14.82 4.95
C HIS A 51 -3.00 -14.37 5.17
N LEU A 52 -3.48 -13.44 4.34
CA LEU A 52 -4.84 -12.90 4.37
C LEU A 52 -5.35 -12.74 2.93
N LEU A 53 -6.65 -12.57 2.77
CA LEU A 53 -7.22 -12.26 1.45
C LEU A 53 -6.54 -11.00 0.88
N GLY A 54 -5.97 -11.12 -0.32
CA GLY A 54 -5.24 -10.03 -0.96
C GLY A 54 -3.82 -9.80 -0.44
N SER A 55 -3.29 -10.65 0.46
CA SER A 55 -1.89 -10.55 0.89
C SER A 55 -0.94 -10.86 -0.28
N ALA A 56 0.13 -10.09 -0.41
CA ALA A 56 1.08 -10.27 -1.49
C ALA A 56 2.53 -10.02 -1.02
N SER A 57 3.44 -10.83 -1.54
CA SER A 57 4.86 -10.49 -1.62
C SER A 57 5.10 -9.77 -2.94
N ILE A 58 5.94 -8.73 -2.93
CA ILE A 58 6.29 -7.99 -4.15
C ILE A 58 7.71 -8.39 -4.53
N GLU A 59 7.84 -9.03 -5.68
CA GLU A 59 9.13 -9.22 -6.34
C GLU A 59 9.44 -7.96 -7.14
N ILE A 60 10.64 -7.42 -6.96
CA ILE A 60 11.11 -6.22 -7.66
C ILE A 60 12.32 -6.64 -8.50
N VAL A 61 12.24 -6.42 -9.81
CA VAL A 61 13.34 -6.61 -10.74
C VAL A 61 13.88 -5.24 -11.10
N VAL A 62 15.16 -5.01 -10.81
CA VAL A 62 15.85 -3.76 -11.10
C VAL A 62 16.91 -4.01 -12.16
N THR A 63 16.90 -3.20 -13.20
CA THR A 63 17.92 -3.15 -14.24
C THR A 63 18.69 -1.85 -14.10
N GLU A 64 19.96 -1.94 -13.72
CA GLU A 64 20.88 -0.81 -13.68
C GLU A 64 21.65 -0.75 -15.02
N HIS A 65 21.86 0.45 -15.56
CA HIS A 65 22.41 0.62 -16.91
C HIS A 65 23.88 0.18 -17.07
N ASN A 66 24.06 -0.77 -17.99
CA ASN A 66 25.13 -0.94 -18.99
C ASN A 66 26.60 -1.06 -18.53
N ILE A 67 26.94 -2.19 -17.90
CA ILE A 67 28.25 -2.84 -18.12
C ILE A 67 27.99 -4.26 -18.63
#